data_AF-A0A660PTX1-F1
#
_entry.id   AF-A0A660PTX1-F1
#
_cell.length_a   1.000
_cell.length_b   1.000
_cell.length_c   1.000
_cell.angle_alpha   90.00
_cell.angle_beta   90.00
_cell.angle_gamma   90.00
#
_symmetry.space_group_name_H-M   'P 1'
#
loop_
_entity.id
_entity.type
_entity.pdbx_description
1 polymer ?
#
loop_
_entity_poly.entity_id
_entity_poly.type
_entity_poly.pdbx_seq_one_letter_code
_entity_poly.pdbx_strand_id
1 'polypeptide(L)'
;MTKTVESLSIHDKIFTQGPYVDRAYQERRRNLFVVAVNCVHPGGTCFCASTNTGPKASSGFDLALTELHSSSRHSFVVEPGSKEGKKLISKLPVKQAQPSDIAAARKEL
;
A
#
# COMPACT_ATOMS: atom_id res chain seq x y z
N MET A 1 1.94 -2.89 8.25
CA MET A 1 1.70 -1.45 8.02
C MET A 1 0.42 -1.15 7.22
N THR A 2 -0.54 -2.09 7.08
CA THR A 2 -1.71 -1.88 6.21
C THR A 2 -2.85 -1.06 6.81
N LYS A 3 -2.99 -1.02 8.15
CA LYS A 3 -4.05 -0.23 8.82
C LYS A 3 -4.02 1.27 8.47
N THR A 4 -2.85 1.84 8.16
CA THR A 4 -2.70 3.28 7.91
C THR A 4 -3.40 3.72 6.62
N VAL A 5 -3.39 2.87 5.57
CA VAL A 5 -3.92 3.26 4.26
C VAL A 5 -5.44 3.35 4.29
N GLU A 6 -6.12 2.38 4.89
CA GLU A 6 -7.58 2.41 5.01
C GLU A 6 -8.05 3.55 5.94
N SER A 7 -7.26 3.90 6.97
CA SER A 7 -7.58 5.04 7.84
C SER A 7 -7.70 6.37 7.09
N LEU A 8 -6.99 6.53 5.97
CA LEU A 8 -7.12 7.72 5.13
C LEU A 8 -8.52 7.81 4.51
N SER A 9 -9.14 6.69 4.14
CA SER A 9 -10.51 6.68 3.59
C SER A 9 -11.53 7.16 4.63
N ILE A 10 -11.31 6.81 5.90
CA ILE A 10 -12.13 7.27 7.03
C ILE A 10 -11.95 8.76 7.25
N HIS A 11 -10.71 9.26 7.22
CA HIS A 11 -10.43 10.69 7.30
C HIS A 11 -11.05 11.46 6.13
N ASP A 12 -11.01 10.90 4.91
CA ASP A 12 -11.63 11.50 3.73
C ASP A 12 -13.14 11.69 3.95
N LYS A 13 -13.83 10.70 4.53
CA LYS A 13 -15.26 10.79 4.89
C LYS A 13 -15.53 11.94 5.87
N ILE A 14 -14.71 12.05 6.92
CA ILE A 14 -14.92 13.03 8.00
C ILE A 14 -14.59 14.45 7.53
N PHE A 15 -13.45 14.64 6.88
CA PHE A 15 -12.92 15.98 6.59
C PHE A 15 -13.34 16.54 5.24
N THR A 16 -13.86 15.71 4.33
CA THR A 16 -14.16 16.17 2.95
C THR A 16 -15.55 15.84 2.43
N GLN A 17 -16.28 14.89 3.03
CA GLN A 17 -17.58 14.44 2.53
C GLN A 17 -18.77 14.90 3.40
N GLY A 18 -18.50 15.64 4.47
CA GLY A 18 -19.52 16.26 5.33
C GLY A 18 -19.99 17.63 4.81
N PRO A 19 -20.91 18.29 5.55
CA PRO A 19 -21.42 19.62 5.18
C PRO A 19 -20.36 20.73 5.23
N TYR A 20 -19.24 20.49 5.94
CA TYR A 20 -18.09 21.37 6.00
C TYR A 20 -16.84 20.62 5.54
N VAL A 21 -16.09 21.23 4.63
CA VAL A 21 -14.85 20.68 4.09
C VAL A 21 -13.66 21.37 4.74
N ASP A 22 -12.78 20.57 5.36
CA ASP A 22 -11.46 21.04 5.78
C ASP A 22 -10.56 21.18 4.56
N ARG A 23 -10.39 22.43 4.11
CA ARG A 23 -9.58 22.74 2.92
C ARG A 23 -8.11 22.38 3.10
N ALA A 24 -7.56 22.55 4.30
CA ALA A 24 -6.15 22.24 4.55
C ALA A 24 -5.89 20.74 4.48
N TYR A 25 -6.81 19.92 5.04
CA TYR A 25 -6.76 18.48 4.88
C TYR A 25 -6.92 18.08 3.40
N GLN A 26 -7.91 18.61 2.70
CA GLN A 26 -8.19 18.27 1.31
C GLN A 26 -6.97 18.55 0.40
N GLU A 27 -6.32 19.70 0.55
CA GLU A 27 -5.11 20.02 -0.22
C GLU A 27 -3.96 19.07 0.08
N ARG A 28 -3.69 18.76 1.35
CA ARG A 28 -2.64 17.80 1.73
C ARG A 28 -2.95 16.41 1.17
N ARG A 29 -4.20 15.98 1.29
CA ARG A 29 -4.67 14.67 0.84
C ARG A 29 -4.57 14.49 -0.67
N ARG A 30 -4.86 15.53 -1.46
CA ARG A 30 -4.70 15.54 -2.92
C ARG A 30 -3.25 15.47 -3.37
N ASN A 31 -2.34 16.05 -2.60
CA ASN A 31 -0.91 16.10 -2.91
C ASN A 31 -0.10 14.95 -2.27
N LEU A 32 -0.77 14.03 -1.57
CA LEU A 32 -0.12 12.90 -0.90
C LEU A 32 0.16 11.78 -1.91
N PHE A 33 1.41 11.33 -1.94
CA PHE A 33 1.78 10.08 -2.62
C PHE A 33 1.94 8.98 -1.56
N VAL A 34 1.13 7.93 -1.65
CA VAL A 34 1.01 6.87 -0.65
C VAL A 34 1.75 5.62 -1.11
N VAL A 35 2.75 5.23 -0.33
CA VAL A 35 3.48 3.96 -0.50
C VAL A 35 3.06 3.01 0.62
N ALA A 36 2.32 1.96 0.26
CA ALA A 36 1.93 0.89 1.16
C ALA A 36 3.03 -0.17 1.23
N VAL A 37 3.39 -0.62 2.43
CA VAL A 37 4.27 -1.77 2.65
C VAL A 37 3.44 -2.89 3.27
N ASN A 38 3.26 -3.97 2.53
CA ASN A 38 2.49 -5.11 2.99
C ASN A 38 3.25 -5.81 4.13
N CYS A 39 2.49 -6.31 5.11
CA CYS A 39 3.08 -7.01 6.24
C CYS A 39 3.27 -8.48 5.87
N VAL A 40 4.51 -8.95 5.79
CA VAL A 40 4.83 -10.36 5.48
C VAL A 40 4.89 -11.26 6.72
N HIS A 41 4.81 -10.67 7.92
CA HIS A 41 4.87 -11.37 9.20
C HIS A 41 3.76 -10.87 10.15
N PRO A 42 2.48 -11.17 9.86
CA PRO A 42 1.39 -10.82 10.77
C PRO A 42 1.51 -11.62 12.08
N GLY A 43 1.70 -10.92 13.21
CA GLY A 43 1.74 -11.54 14.53
C GLY A 43 0.34 -11.88 15.07
N GLY A 44 0.26 -12.81 16.03
CA GLY A 44 -1.02 -13.23 16.63
C GLY A 44 -1.80 -12.13 17.35
N THR A 45 -1.16 -11.00 17.65
CA THR A 45 -1.78 -9.80 18.28
C THR A 45 -2.08 -8.69 17.27
N CYS A 46 -1.87 -8.92 15.98
CA CYS A 46 -2.20 -7.96 14.93
C CYS A 46 -3.69 -7.96 14.60
N PHE A 47 -4.35 -6.79 14.67
CA PHE A 47 -5.79 -6.67 14.34
C PHE A 47 -6.09 -6.46 12.84
N CYS A 48 -5.11 -6.60 11.94
CA CYS A 48 -5.34 -6.38 10.51
C CYS A 48 -6.36 -7.38 9.94
N ALA A 49 -6.31 -8.65 10.39
CA ALA A 49 -7.30 -9.66 10.03
C ALA A 49 -8.69 -9.33 10.61
N SER A 50 -8.77 -8.95 11.89
CA SER A 50 -10.03 -8.63 12.57
C SER A 50 -10.76 -7.42 12.01
N THR A 51 -10.05 -6.55 11.29
CA THR A 51 -10.61 -5.33 10.68
C THR A 51 -10.80 -5.45 9.17
N ASN A 52 -10.50 -6.62 8.59
CA ASN A 52 -10.58 -6.87 7.14
C ASN A 52 -9.76 -5.89 6.28
N THR A 53 -8.63 -5.40 6.81
CA THR A 53 -7.76 -4.39 6.16
C THR A 53 -6.31 -4.85 5.98
N GLY A 54 -6.04 -6.15 6.08
CA GLY A 54 -4.71 -6.69 5.83
C GLY A 54 -4.67 -8.21 5.88
N PRO A 55 -3.49 -8.82 5.72
CA PRO A 55 -2.15 -8.22 5.75
C PRO A 55 -1.69 -7.53 4.44
N LYS A 56 -2.44 -7.71 3.35
CA LYS A 56 -2.25 -7.00 2.07
C LYS A 56 -3.11 -5.75 1.98
N ALA A 57 -2.55 -4.62 1.52
CA ALA A 57 -3.33 -3.44 1.16
C ALA A 57 -4.12 -3.68 -0.14
N SER A 58 -5.40 -3.35 -0.14
CA SER A 58 -6.29 -3.57 -1.30
C SER A 58 -6.48 -2.32 -2.16
N SER A 59 -6.48 -1.13 -1.55
CA SER A 59 -6.69 0.15 -2.24
C SER A 59 -6.14 1.33 -1.44
N GLY A 60 -6.27 2.56 -1.96
CA GLY A 60 -5.90 3.79 -1.27
C GLY A 60 -4.41 4.15 -1.32
N PHE A 61 -3.63 3.46 -2.16
CA PHE A 61 -2.20 3.68 -2.33
C PHE A 61 -1.80 3.92 -3.79
N ASP A 62 -0.66 4.57 -3.99
CA ASP A 62 -0.04 4.74 -5.31
C ASP A 62 0.89 3.59 -5.66
N LEU A 63 1.65 3.09 -4.68
CA LEU A 63 2.49 1.90 -4.80
C LEU A 63 2.27 0.97 -3.59
N ALA A 64 2.19 -0.34 -3.83
CA ALA A 64 2.26 -1.35 -2.78
C ALA A 64 3.53 -2.18 -2.94
N LEU A 65 4.29 -2.34 -1.85
CA LEU A 65 5.52 -3.10 -1.80
C LEU A 65 5.30 -4.36 -0.97
N THR A 66 5.75 -5.48 -1.51
CA THR A 66 5.83 -6.75 -0.78
C THR A 66 7.29 -7.18 -0.74
N GLU A 67 7.81 -7.36 0.46
CA GLU A 67 9.18 -7.81 0.69
C GLU A 67 9.30 -9.30 0.36
N LEU A 68 10.33 -9.64 -0.42
CA LEU A 68 10.79 -11.00 -0.65
C LEU A 68 12.15 -11.14 0.01
N HIS A 69 12.17 -11.85 1.14
CA HIS A 69 13.38 -12.10 1.91
C HIS A 69 13.75 -13.59 1.84
N SER A 70 14.90 -13.89 1.25
CA SER A 70 15.51 -15.22 1.30
C SER A 70 16.98 -15.11 1.73
N SER A 71 17.58 -16.24 2.11
CA SER A 71 18.98 -16.31 2.57
C SER A 71 20.01 -15.80 1.57
N SER A 72 19.65 -15.68 0.28
CA SER A 72 20.54 -15.21 -0.80
C SER A 72 20.00 -14.01 -1.58
N ARG A 73 18.78 -13.54 -1.30
CA ARG A 73 18.13 -12.47 -2.04
C ARG A 73 17.21 -11.65 -1.13
N HIS A 74 17.40 -10.34 -1.18
CA HIS A 74 16.47 -9.37 -0.61
C HIS A 74 15.95 -8.48 -1.74
N SER A 75 14.65 -8.55 -2.02
CA SER A 75 14.04 -7.77 -3.10
C SER A 75 12.60 -7.40 -2.77
N PHE A 76 12.05 -6.42 -3.47
CA PHE A 76 10.65 -6.01 -3.32
C PHE A 76 9.90 -6.24 -4.62
N VAL A 77 8.71 -6.82 -4.53
CA VAL A 77 7.72 -6.77 -5.60
C VAL A 77 6.92 -5.49 -5.40
N VAL A 78 6.84 -4.67 -6.45
CA VAL A 78 6.14 -3.38 -6.42
C VAL A 78 4.93 -3.43 -7.35
N GLU A 79 3.75 -3.22 -6.79
CA GLU A 79 2.48 -3.16 -7.51
C GLU A 79 1.99 -1.71 -7.58
N PRO A 80 1.80 -1.11 -8.77
CA PRO A 80 1.23 0.23 -8.88
C PRO A 80 -0.29 0.24 -8.68
N GLY A 81 -0.76 1.04 -7.72
CA GLY A 81 -2.17 1.24 -7.38
C GLY A 81 -2.83 2.46 -8.04
N SER A 82 -2.05 3.41 -8.56
CA SER A 82 -2.55 4.65 -9.20
C SER A 82 -1.86 4.94 -10.54
N LYS A 83 -2.34 5.96 -11.28
CA LYS A 83 -1.71 6.41 -12.54
C LYS A 83 -0.33 7.02 -12.25
N GLU A 84 -0.22 7.76 -11.16
CA GLU A 84 0.95 8.42 -10.63
C GLU A 84 1.99 7.37 -10.22
N GLY A 85 1.56 6.30 -9.54
CA GLY A 85 2.38 5.13 -9.22
C GLY A 85 2.96 4.46 -10.46
N LYS A 86 2.14 4.23 -11.49
CA LYS A 86 2.61 3.68 -12.79
C LYS A 86 3.66 4.59 -13.45
N LYS A 87 3.42 5.91 -13.43
CA LYS A 87 4.34 6.92 -13.99
C LYS A 87 5.66 7.00 -13.22
N LEU A 88 5.64 6.77 -11.91
CA LEU A 88 6.86 6.73 -11.10
C LEU A 88 7.63 5.44 -11.35
N ILE A 89 6.98 4.28 -11.35
CA ILE A 89 7.60 2.98 -11.59
C ILE A 89 8.37 2.95 -12.91
N SER A 90 7.83 3.55 -13.97
CA SER A 90 8.49 3.56 -15.29
C SER A 90 9.79 4.37 -15.33
N LYS A 91 10.06 5.18 -14.30
CA LYS A 91 11.29 5.99 -14.16
C LYS A 91 12.32 5.38 -13.22
N LEU A 92 11.94 4.33 -12.48
CA LEU A 92 12.82 3.68 -11.52
C LEU A 92 13.61 2.55 -12.19
N PRO A 93 14.81 2.20 -11.70
CA PRO A 93 15.60 1.07 -12.19
C PRO A 93 15.01 -0.26 -11.71
N VAL A 94 13.79 -0.55 -12.12
CA VAL A 94 13.05 -1.77 -11.77
C VAL A 94 13.13 -2.80 -12.89
N LYS A 95 12.97 -4.08 -12.53
CA LYS A 95 12.83 -5.18 -13.48
C LYS A 95 11.40 -5.68 -13.43
N GLN A 96 10.88 -6.15 -14.55
CA GLN A 96 9.57 -6.80 -14.57
C GLN A 96 9.59 -8.06 -13.70
N ALA A 97 8.66 -8.15 -12.75
CA ALA A 97 8.55 -9.29 -11.86
C ALA A 97 8.20 -10.56 -12.64
N GLN A 98 8.94 -11.63 -12.41
CA GLN A 98 8.64 -12.92 -13.00
C GLN A 98 7.43 -13.57 -12.33
N PRO A 99 6.74 -14.52 -12.98
CA PRO A 99 5.64 -15.26 -12.34
C PRO A 99 6.02 -15.89 -10.99
N SER A 100 7.27 -16.33 -10.84
CA SER A 100 7.82 -16.85 -9.59
C SER A 100 7.94 -15.78 -8.49
N ASP A 101 8.35 -14.55 -8.82
CA ASP A 101 8.42 -13.45 -7.87
C ASP A 101 7.01 -13.08 -7.38
N ILE A 102 6.03 -13.05 -8.29
CA ILE A 102 4.62 -12.76 -7.95
C ILE A 102 4.04 -13.85 -7.06
N ALA A 103 4.31 -15.11 -7.37
CA ALA A 103 3.87 -16.24 -6.56
C ALA A 103 4.51 -16.23 -5.17
N ALA A 104 5.81 -15.93 -5.08
CA ALA A 104 6.50 -15.75 -3.80
C ALA A 104 5.86 -14.62 -2.98
N ALA A 105 5.63 -13.46 -3.60
CA ALA A 105 5.02 -12.31 -2.90
C ALA A 105 3.62 -12.61 -2.39
N ARG A 106 2.84 -13.43 -3.11
CA ARG A 106 1.52 -13.87 -2.64
C ARG A 106 1.60 -14.88 -1.49
N LYS A 107 2.65 -15.69 -1.42
CA LYS A 107 2.84 -16.65 -0.34
C LYS A 107 3.23 -15.98 0.97
N GLU A 108 3.90 -14.84 0.90
CA GLU A 108 4.27 -14.03 2.06
C GLU A 108 3.10 -13.25 2.68
N LEU A 109 1.91 -13.24 2.05
CA LEU A 109 0.73 -12.46 2.47
C LEU A 109 -0.41 -13.38 2.90
#